data_AF-A0A6V7LIL4-F1
#
_entry.id   AF-A0A6V7LIL4-F1
#
_cell.length_a   1.000
_cell.length_b   1.000
_cell.length_c   1.000
_cell.angle_alpha   90.00
_cell.angle_beta   90.00
_cell.angle_gamma   90.00
#
_symmetry.space_group_name_H-M   'P 1'
#
loop_
_entity.id
_entity.type
_entity.pdbx_description
1 polymer ?
#
loop_
_entity_poly.entity_id
_entity_poly.type
_entity_poly.pdbx_seq_one_letter_code
_entity_poly.pdbx_strand_id
1 'polypeptide(L)' 'FWEVIADEHGIDSHGYWRGESDLQLERINVFFTEAR' A
#
# COMPACT_ATOMS: atom_id res chain seq x y z
N PHE A 1 -0.38 -10.18 -9.13
CA PHE A 1 -0.80 -8.81 -9.50
C PHE A 1 -0.90 -7.95 -8.26
N TRP A 2 -1.87 -8.19 -7.36
CA TRP A 2 -2.02 -7.41 -6.12
C TRP A 2 -0.83 -7.47 -5.17
N GLU A 3 -0.15 -8.61 -5.03
CA GLU A 3 1.08 -8.74 -4.22
C GLU A 3 2.16 -7.74 -4.66
N VAL A 4 2.36 -7.58 -5.97
CA VAL A 4 3.38 -6.66 -6.50
C VAL A 4 3.05 -5.20 -6.18
N ILE A 5 1.78 -4.82 -6.32
CA ILE A 5 1.32 -3.46 -5.98
C ILE A 5 1.39 -3.24 -4.46
N ALA A 6 1.03 -4.24 -3.65
CA ALA A 6 1.13 -4.15 -2.19
C ALA A 6 2.59 -3.98 -1.73
N ASP A 7 3.52 -4.79 -2.26
CA ASP A 7 4.94 -4.68 -1.95
C ASP A 7 5.51 -3.31 -2.38
N GLU A 8 5.15 -2.82 -3.58
CA GLU A 8 5.58 -1.49 -4.06
C GLU A 8 5.10 -0.36 -3.12
N HIS A 9 3.84 -0.41 -2.69
CA HIS A 9 3.25 0.56 -1.77
C HIS A 9 3.55 0.28 -0.29
N GLY A 10 4.37 -0.73 0.03
CA GLY A 10 4.74 -1.07 1.40
C GLY A 10 3.55 -1.53 2.26
N ILE A 11 2.54 -2.13 1.65
CA ILE A 11 1.37 -2.70 2.33
C ILE A 11 1.68 -4.17 2.65
N ASP A 12 1.63 -4.52 3.93
CA ASP A 12 1.85 -5.90 4.35
C ASP A 12 0.64 -6.80 4.07
N SER A 13 0.80 -8.11 4.30
CA SER A 13 -0.27 -9.10 4.10
C SER A 13 -1.51 -8.89 4.96
N HIS A 14 -1.43 -8.05 5.99
CA HIS A 14 -2.54 -7.69 6.88
C HIS A 14 -3.21 -6.38 6.45
N GLY A 15 -2.71 -5.72 5.39
CA GLY A 15 -3.23 -4.45 4.90
C GLY A 15 -2.67 -3.23 5.62
N TYR A 16 -1.65 -3.38 6.47
CA TYR A 16 -1.02 -2.24 7.14
C TYR A 16 0.13 -1.68 6.34
N TRP A 17 0.24 -0.35 6.32
CA TRP A 17 1.39 0.32 5.74
C TRP A 17 2.61 0.17 6.64
N ARG A 18 3.70 -0.34 6.05
CA ARG A 18 5.03 -0.56 6.63
C ARG A 18 6.13 0.07 5.78
N GLY A 19 5.76 0.98 4.88
CA GLY A 19 6.69 1.67 4.00
C GLY A 19 7.63 2.63 4.73
N GLU A 20 8.67 3.05 4.03
CA GLU A 20 9.73 3.93 4.56
C GLU A 20 9.67 5.35 3.99
N SER A 21 8.87 5.57 2.95
CA SER A 21 8.79 6.84 2.22
C SER A 21 7.35 7.20 1.87
N ASP A 22 7.03 8.49 1.97
CA ASP A 22 5.73 9.04 1.59
C ASP A 22 5.40 8.80 0.10
N LEU A 23 6.41 8.58 -0.74
CA LEU A 23 6.21 8.22 -2.15
C LEU A 23 5.35 6.96 -2.30
N GLN A 24 5.46 6.01 -1.37
CA GLN A 24 4.68 4.78 -1.38
C GLN A 24 3.20 5.00 -1.03
N LEU A 25 2.82 6.18 -0.55
CA LEU A 25 1.43 6.56 -0.31
C LEU A 25 0.83 7.31 -1.50
N GLU A 26 1.64 7.74 -2.47
CA GLU A 26 1.14 8.43 -3.65
C GLU A 26 0.21 7.52 -4.45
N ARG A 27 -1.00 8.01 -4.73
CA ARG A 27 -2.01 7.31 -5.56
C ARG A 27 -2.42 5.93 -5.04
N ILE A 28 -2.10 5.59 -3.79
CA ILE A 28 -2.52 4.33 -3.16
C ILE A 28 -4.05 4.13 -3.22
N ASN A 29 -4.80 5.24 -3.18
CA ASN A 29 -6.26 5.29 -3.28
C ASN A 29 -6.83 4.83 -4.64
N VAL A 30 -5.98 4.61 -5.65
CA VAL A 30 -6.40 4.00 -6.93
C VAL A 30 -6.66 2.50 -6.76
N PHE A 31 -5.94 1.87 -5.84
CA PHE A 31 -5.92 0.41 -5.66
C PHE A 31 -6.47 -0.04 -4.32
N PHE A 32 -6.32 0.77 -3.28
CA PHE A 32 -6.71 0.45 -1.91
C PHE A 32 -7.59 1.55 -1.33
N THR A 33 -8.34 1.21 -0.30
CA THR A 33 -9.16 2.16 0.46
C THR A 33 -8.82 1.99 1.93
N GLU A 34 -8.83 3.09 2.69
CA GLU A 34 -8.61 3.02 4.13
C GLU A 34 -9.72 2.19 4.79
N ALA A 35 -9.33 1.12 5.49
CA ALA A 35 -10.22 0.30 6.29
C ALA A 35 -10.27 0.87 7.71
N ARG A 36 -11.48 0.90 8.28
CA ARG A 36 -11.77 1.49 9.58
C ARG A 36 -11.43 0.58 10.77
#